data_AF-K1E668-F1
#
_entry.id   AF-K1E668-F1
#
_cell.length_a   1.000
_cell.length_b   1.000
_cell.length_c   1.000
_cell.angle_alpha   90.00
_cell.angle_beta   90.00
_cell.angle_gamma   90.00
#
_symmetry.space_group_name_H-M   'P 1'
#
loop_
_entity.id
_entity.type
_entity.pdbx_description
1 polymer ?
#
loop_
_entity_poly.entity_id
_entity_poly.type
_entity_poly.pdbx_seq_one_letter_code
_entity_poly.pdbx_strand_id
1 'polypeptide(L)' 'MHGANLGLRASTYLAIGGFRAMASDEDVDLVRRIRAHTPSWVATDTVRVSSSARRNGRCRGGFAEYLTDLADEVG' A
#
# COMPACT_ATOMS: atom_id res chain seq x y z
N MET A 1 -1.75 -2.28 4.89
CA MET A 1 -2.42 -1.61 3.75
C MET A 1 -1.75 -2.15 2.52
N HIS A 2 -2.50 -2.76 1.60
CA HIS A 2 -1.97 -3.13 0.29
C HIS A 2 -2.40 -2.00 -0.64
N GLY A 3 -1.48 -1.28 -1.29
CA GLY A 3 -1.72 -0.02 -2.05
C GLY A 3 -2.67 -0.10 -3.25
N ALA A 4 -3.55 -1.10 -3.31
CA ALA A 4 -4.53 -1.31 -4.36
C ALA A 4 -5.61 -0.22 -4.40
N ASN A 5 -5.90 0.45 -3.27
CA ASN A 5 -6.84 1.57 -3.19
C ASN A 5 -6.20 2.78 -2.47
N LEU A 6 -5.35 3.52 -3.19
CA LEU A 6 -4.70 4.73 -2.69
C LEU A 6 -4.97 5.92 -3.63
N GLY A 7 -5.59 6.98 -3.11
CA GLY A 7 -5.83 8.23 -3.83
C GLY A 7 -5.23 9.42 -3.08
N LEU A 8 -4.60 10.34 -3.83
CA LEU A 8 -3.99 11.54 -3.28
C LEU A 8 -3.97 12.69 -4.29
N ARG A 9 -3.90 13.93 -3.78
CA ARG A 9 -3.70 15.11 -4.63
C ARG A 9 -2.27 15.13 -5.16
N ALA A 10 -2.10 15.37 -6.47
CA ALA A 10 -0.78 15.45 -7.11
C ALA A 10 0.14 16.51 -6.47
N SER A 11 -0.39 17.64 -6.01
CA SER A 11 0.42 18.66 -5.32
C SER A 11 0.99 18.15 -4.00
N THR A 12 0.22 17.33 -3.25
CA THR A 12 0.71 16.71 -2.00
C THR A 12 1.80 15.69 -2.32
N TYR A 13 1.61 14.87 -3.37
CA TYR A 13 2.63 13.94 -3.85
C TYR A 13 3.97 14.64 -4.14
N LEU A 14 3.93 15.75 -4.87
CA LEU A 14 5.12 16.54 -5.19
C LEU A 14 5.71 17.22 -3.95
N ALA A 15 4.88 17.79 -3.07
CA ALA A 15 5.33 18.48 -1.86
C ALA A 15 6.08 17.57 -0.88
N ILE A 16 5.69 16.29 -0.80
CA ILE A 16 6.38 15.32 0.07
C ILE A 16 7.54 14.59 -0.61
N GLY A 17 7.80 14.85 -1.90
CA GLY A 17 8.91 14.25 -2.66
C GLY A 17 8.60 12.91 -3.33
N GLY A 18 7.32 12.57 -3.49
CA GLY A 18 6.87 11.38 -4.22
C GLY A 18 7.26 10.03 -3.59
N PHE A 19 7.15 8.95 -4.37
CA PHE A 19 7.62 7.62 -3.95
C PHE A 19 9.14 7.59 -3.82
N ARG A 20 9.63 6.94 -2.75
CA ARG A 20 11.05 6.63 -2.60
C ARG A 20 11.36 5.33 -3.33
N ALA A 21 12.57 5.22 -3.86
CA ALA A 21 13.08 3.96 -4.40
C ALA A 21 13.34 2.98 -3.24
N MET A 22 12.37 2.11 -2.97
CA MET A 22 12.42 1.09 -1.92
C MET A 22 12.13 -0.29 -2.53
N ALA A 23 12.62 -1.35 -1.90
CA ALA A 23 12.38 -2.72 -2.36
C ALA A 23 10.95 -3.20 -2.05
N SER A 24 10.37 -2.70 -0.96
CA SER A 24 9.00 -2.96 -0.49
C SER A 24 8.50 -1.76 0.34
N ASP A 25 7.20 -1.74 0.63
CA ASP A 25 6.56 -0.82 1.57
C ASP A 25 6.66 0.67 1.17
N GLU A 26 6.84 0.96 -0.13
CA GLU A 26 6.93 2.33 -0.64
C GLU A 26 5.61 3.10 -0.48
N ASP A 27 4.47 2.40 -0.57
CA ASP A 27 3.14 2.93 -0.33
C ASP A 27 2.89 3.24 1.16
N VAL A 28 3.38 2.36 2.05
CA VAL A 28 3.35 2.57 3.50
C VAL A 28 4.19 3.80 3.89
N ASP A 29 5.42 3.93 3.36
CA ASP A 29 6.26 5.12 3.57
C ASP A 29 5.56 6.39 3.07
N LEU A 30 4.97 6.35 1.87
CA LEU A 30 4.25 7.48 1.29
C LEU A 30 3.07 7.90 2.19
N VAL A 31 2.23 6.96 2.63
CA VAL A 31 1.10 7.24 3.51
C VAL A 31 1.55 7.83 4.85
N ARG A 32 2.65 7.32 5.44
CA ARG A 32 3.23 7.89 6.66
C ARG A 32 3.63 9.35 6.47
N ARG A 33 4.31 9.68 5.36
CA ARG A 33 4.70 11.06 5.04
C ARG A 33 3.50 11.97 4.78
N ILE A 34 2.45 11.49 4.09
CA ILE A 34 1.21 12.27 3.89
C ILE A 34 0.56 12.61 5.22
N ARG A 35 0.41 11.62 6.12
CA ARG A 35 -0.20 11.83 7.45
C ARG A 35 0.60 12.81 8.32
N ALA A 36 1.91 12.85 8.16
CA ALA A 36 2.76 13.83 8.83
C ALA A 36 2.68 15.23 8.20
N HIS A 37 2.35 15.34 6.90
CA HIS A 37 2.27 16.59 6.16
C HIS A 37 0.90 17.29 6.26
N THR A 38 -0.19 16.54 6.41
CA THR A 38 -1.54 17.12 6.45
C THR A 38 -2.52 16.31 7.30
N PRO A 39 -3.45 16.97 8.03
CA PRO A 39 -4.56 16.29 8.70
C PRO A 39 -5.67 15.87 7.73
N SER A 40 -5.65 16.31 6.47
CA SER A 40 -6.69 16.02 5.49
C SER A 40 -6.47 14.66 4.84
N TRP A 41 -6.86 13.61 5.55
CA TRP A 41 -6.84 12.24 5.03
C TRP A 41 -8.02 11.43 5.60
N VAL A 42 -8.40 10.38 4.89
CA VAL A 42 -9.41 9.42 5.33
C VAL A 42 -8.91 8.01 5.05
N ALA A 43 -9.16 7.09 5.98
CA ALA A 43 -9.07 5.66 5.73
C ALA A 43 -10.50 5.09 5.76
N THR A 44 -10.88 4.37 4.71
CA THR A 44 -12.24 3.85 4.56
C THR A 44 -12.24 2.48 3.89
N ASP A 45 -13.20 1.64 4.26
CA ASP A 45 -13.49 0.33 3.67
C ASP A 45 -14.62 0.37 2.63
N THR A 46 -15.17 1.57 2.38
CA THR A 46 -16.26 1.79 1.43
C THR A 46 -15.78 1.82 -0.03
N VAL A 47 -14.51 2.14 -0.25
CA VAL A 47 -13.87 2.12 -1.58
C VAL A 47 -13.13 0.79 -1.77
N ARG A 48 -13.82 -0.17 -2.38
CA ARG A 48 -13.32 -1.53 -2.58
C ARG A 48 -12.80 -1.73 -3.99
N VAL A 49 -11.71 -2.47 -4.10
CA VAL A 49 -11.11 -2.87 -5.38
C VAL A 49 -10.96 -4.39 -5.42
N SER A 50 -11.12 -4.97 -6.61
CA SER A 50 -10.82 -6.39 -6.82
C SER A 50 -9.37 -6.52 -7.28
N SER A 51 -8.58 -7.30 -6.54
CA SER A 51 -7.17 -7.57 -6.85
C SER A 51 -6.93 -9.07 -7.01
N SER A 52 -6.01 -9.45 -7.90
CA SER A 52 -5.67 -10.87 -8.09
C SER A 52 -5.00 -11.45 -6.84
N ALA A 53 -5.49 -12.59 -6.34
CA ALA A 53 -4.89 -13.34 -5.26
C ALA A 53 -3.74 -14.26 -5.74
N ARG A 54 -2.74 -13.69 -6.43
CA ARG A 54 -1.58 -14.45 -6.93
C ARG A 54 -0.61 -14.75 -5.79
N ARG A 55 -0.27 -16.03 -5.61
CA ARG A 55 0.75 -16.50 -4.65
C ARG A 55 2.19 -16.41 -5.19
N ASN A 56 2.35 -16.28 -6.51
CA ASN A 56 3.64 -16.00 -7.11
C ASN A 56 3.77 -14.50 -7.40
N GLY A 57 4.67 -13.83 -6.66
CA GLY A 57 4.92 -12.40 -6.75
C GLY A 57 6.40 -12.09 -7.01
N ARG A 58 6.65 -10.90 -7.56
CA ARG A 58 8.02 -10.40 -7.81
C ARG A 58 8.67 -9.74 -6.60
N CYS A 59 7.86 -9.26 -5.65
CA CYS A 59 8.32 -8.58 -4.44
C CYS A 59 8.45 -9.61 -3.30
N ARG A 60 9.57 -9.58 -2.59
CA ARG A 60 9.73 -10.26 -1.30
C ARG A 60 8.99 -9.46 -0.22
N GLY A 61 8.31 -10.12 0.71
CA GLY A 61 7.45 -9.50 1.72
C GLY A 61 6.17 -8.85 1.17
N GLY A 62 5.83 -9.12 -0.10
CA GLY A 62 4.67 -8.53 -0.76
C GLY A 62 3.37 -9.31 -0.50
N PHE A 63 2.28 -8.84 -1.11
CA PHE A 63 0.95 -9.45 -0.97
C PHE A 63 0.91 -10.96 -1.31
N ALA A 64 1.75 -11.42 -2.24
CA ALA A 64 1.83 -12.83 -2.61
C ALA A 64 2.37 -13.73 -1.48
N GLU A 65 3.35 -13.22 -0.72
CA GLU A 65 3.91 -13.90 0.46
C GLU A 65 2.87 -13.89 1.58
N TYR A 66 2.24 -12.74 1.85
CA TYR A 66 1.12 -12.65 2.79
C TYR A 66 -0.01 -13.65 2.49
N LEU A 67 -0.38 -13.83 1.22
CA LEU A 67 -1.39 -14.81 0.82
C LEU A 67 -0.94 -16.27 0.98
N THR A 68 0.36 -16.52 0.99
CA THR A 68 0.94 -17.85 1.22
C THR A 68 0.91 -18.13 2.72
N ASP A 69 1.41 -17.22 3.54
CA ASP A 69 1.37 -17.32 5.00
C ASP A 69 -0.05 -17.50 5.52
N LEU A 70 -1.00 -16.71 5.00
CA LEU A 70 -2.41 -16.81 5.37
C LEU A 70 -3.03 -18.17 5.00
N ALA A 71 -2.57 -18.80 3.91
CA ALA A 71 -3.05 -20.13 3.52
C ALA A 71 -2.49 -21.21 4.45
N ASP A 72 -1.25 -21.05 4.91
CA ASP A 72 -0.59 -21.98 5.83
C ASP A 72 -1.17 -21.87 7.26
N GLU A 73 -1.62 -20.68 7.70
CA GLU A 73 -2.27 -20.49 9.01
C GLU A 73 -3.68 -21.10 9.11
N VAL A 74 -4.36 -21.30 7.98
CA VAL A 74 -5.76 -21.79 7.92
C VAL A 74 -5.83 -23.32 7.68
N GLY A 75 -4.70 -23.97 7.38
CA GLY A 75 -4.59 -25.42 7.19
C GLY A 75 -4.31 -26.19 8.47
#